data_AF-A0A936UHV1-F1
#
_entry.id   AF-A0A936UHV1-F1
#
_cell.length_a   1.000
_cell.length_b   1.000
_cell.length_c   1.000
_cell.angle_alpha   90.00
_cell.angle_beta   90.00
_cell.angle_gamma   90.00
#
_symmetry.space_group_name_H-M   'P 1'
#
loop_
_entity.id
_entity.type
_entity.pdbx_description
1 polymer ?
#
loop_
_entity_poly.entity_id
_entity_poly.type
_entity_poly.pdbx_seq_one_letter_code
_entity_poly.pdbx_strand_id
1 'polypeptide(L)'
;MFNIAIYSKTMKGRMEIAERRHGLSLRLRQALILVDGHTPYGMLRVMLQHLGEPEELIGQLSALGMVVSDYDLPEMPVFGHAGADDHSSIMQ
;
A
#
# COMPACT_ATOMS: atom_id res chain seq x y z
N MET A 1 7.90 -8.68 12.15
CA MET A 1 7.33 -8.67 10.78
C MET A 1 6.77 -7.28 10.50
N PHE A 2 7.38 -6.56 9.55
CA PHE A 2 6.96 -5.34 8.82
C PHE A 2 5.99 -4.34 9.51
N ASN A 3 6.52 -3.52 10.42
CA ASN A 3 5.81 -2.42 11.08
C ASN A 3 5.97 -1.05 10.36
N ILE A 4 6.48 -1.07 9.12
CA ILE A 4 6.80 0.14 8.32
C ILE A 4 5.95 0.28 7.05
N ALA A 5 5.11 -0.71 6.71
CA ALA A 5 4.30 -0.64 5.51
C ALA A 5 3.35 0.56 5.58
N ILE A 6 3.37 1.40 4.55
CA ILE A 6 2.45 2.53 4.42
C ILE A 6 1.31 2.08 3.51
N TYR A 7 0.07 2.22 3.99
CA TYR A 7 -1.12 1.88 3.23
C TYR A 7 -1.74 3.14 2.63
N SER A 8 -2.07 3.07 1.34
CA SER A 8 -2.67 4.15 0.58
C SER A 8 -4.02 3.72 0.00
N LYS A 9 -4.98 4.65 -0.03
CA LYS A 9 -6.25 4.44 -0.76
C LYS A 9 -5.97 4.30 -2.26
N THR A 10 -6.55 3.29 -2.91
CA THR A 10 -6.57 3.19 -4.37
C THR A 10 -7.57 4.17 -4.96
N MET A 11 -7.65 4.29 -6.30
CA MET A 11 -8.74 5.04 -6.93
C MET A 11 -10.12 4.50 -6.53
N LYS A 12 -10.26 3.17 -6.48
CA LYS A 12 -11.49 2.50 -6.06
C LYS A 12 -11.86 2.87 -4.62
N GLY A 13 -10.89 2.87 -3.71
CA GLY A 13 -11.09 3.31 -2.33
C GLY A 13 -11.52 4.77 -2.22
N ARG A 14 -10.92 5.67 -3.01
CA ARG A 14 -11.32 7.09 -3.05
C ARG A 14 -12.75 7.27 -3.58
N MET A 15 -13.10 6.59 -4.67
CA MET A 15 -14.46 6.61 -5.22
C MET A 15 -15.48 6.06 -4.23
N GLU A 16 -15.13 5.02 -3.47
CA GLU A 16 -16.04 4.47 -2.45
C GLU A 16 -16.35 5.47 -1.33
N ILE A 17 -15.39 6.29 -0.92
CA ILE A 17 -15.63 7.37 0.05
C ILE A 17 -16.52 8.45 -0.54
N ALA A 18 -16.31 8.81 -1.80
CA ALA A 18 -17.06 9.87 -2.47
C ALA A 18 -18.51 9.46 -2.80
N GLU A 19 -18.71 8.25 -3.31
CA GLU A 19 -19.96 7.83 -3.96
C GLU A 19 -20.69 6.69 -3.23
N ARG A 20 -20.06 6.03 -2.25
CA ARG A 20 -20.65 4.91 -1.47
C ARG A 20 -21.24 3.80 -2.35
N ARG A 21 -20.52 3.40 -3.41
CA ARG A 21 -21.06 2.57 -4.50
C ARG A 21 -20.86 1.06 -4.32
N HIS A 22 -19.87 0.66 -3.52
CA HIS A 22 -19.42 -0.73 -3.37
C HIS A 22 -19.96 -1.43 -2.12
N GLY A 23 -20.88 -0.79 -1.38
CA GLY A 23 -21.59 -1.43 -0.27
C GLY A 23 -20.69 -1.80 0.91
N LEU A 24 -19.60 -1.06 1.14
CA LEU A 24 -18.77 -1.28 2.32
C LEU A 24 -19.60 -1.16 3.59
N SER A 25 -19.36 -2.08 4.54
CA SER A 25 -19.89 -1.96 5.89
C SER A 25 -19.42 -0.64 6.52
N LEU A 26 -20.19 -0.11 7.47
CA LEU A 26 -19.84 1.13 8.15
C LEU A 26 -18.43 1.06 8.75
N ARG A 27 -18.09 -0.09 9.34
CA ARG A 27 -16.77 -0.36 9.93
C ARG A 27 -15.64 -0.33 8.91
N LEU A 28 -15.78 -1.02 7.77
CA LEU A 28 -14.75 -1.01 6.72
C LEU A 28 -14.61 0.37 6.09
N ARG A 29 -15.71 1.12 5.95
CA ARG A 29 -15.66 2.50 5.47
C ARG A 29 -14.93 3.41 6.44
N GLN A 30 -15.18 3.30 7.75
CA GLN A 30 -14.44 4.06 8.76
C GLN A 30 -12.95 3.73 8.73
N ALA A 31 -12.60 2.44 8.61
CA ALA A 31 -11.21 2.02 8.44
C ALA A 31 -10.58 2.64 7.18
N LEU A 32 -11.29 2.63 6.05
CA LEU A 32 -10.82 3.21 4.78
C LEU A 32 -10.61 4.74 4.87
N ILE A 33 -11.44 5.45 5.63
CA ILE A 33 -11.27 6.90 5.86
C ILE A 33 -9.93 7.17 6.55
N LEU A 34 -9.55 6.35 7.54
CA LEU A 34 -8.32 6.49 8.32
C LEU A 34 -7.04 6.18 7.52
N VAL A 35 -7.14 5.42 6.43
CA VAL A 35 -6.01 5.13 5.55
C VAL A 35 -5.74 6.34 4.66
N ASP A 36 -4.68 7.10 4.90
CA ASP A 36 -4.40 8.33 4.13
C ASP A 36 -3.24 8.22 3.15
N GLY A 37 -2.42 7.17 3.22
CA GLY A 37 -1.22 7.04 2.39
C GLY A 37 0.04 7.68 2.98
N HIS A 38 -0.07 8.30 4.16
CA HIS A 38 1.05 8.90 4.88
C HIS A 38 1.30 8.26 6.26
N THR A 39 0.44 7.33 6.67
CA THR A 39 0.48 6.73 8.01
C THR A 39 1.09 5.32 7.96
N PRO A 40 2.17 5.06 8.70
CA PRO A 40 2.75 3.71 8.78
C PRO A 40 1.81 2.76 9.51
N TYR A 41 1.88 1.48 9.16
CA TYR A 41 1.00 0.44 9.70
C TYR A 41 0.97 0.40 11.23
N GLY A 42 2.10 0.63 11.91
CA GLY A 42 2.14 0.65 13.38
C GLY A 42 1.23 1.70 14.01
N MET A 43 1.15 2.88 13.40
CA MET A 43 0.26 3.95 13.86
C MET A 43 -1.18 3.70 13.43
N LEU A 44 -1.36 3.25 12.18
CA LEU A 44 -2.67 2.87 11.65
C LEU A 44 -3.32 1.75 12.49
N ARG A 45 -2.53 0.80 12.97
CA ARG A 45 -2.97 -0.28 13.87
C ARG A 45 -3.61 0.27 15.13
N VAL A 46 -2.97 1.23 15.80
CA VAL A 46 -3.51 1.87 17.00
C VAL A 46 -4.83 2.59 16.68
N MET A 47 -4.87 3.30 15.55
CA MET A 47 -6.07 3.99 15.10
C MET A 47 -7.20 3.02 14.74
N LEU A 48 -6.93 1.80 14.28
CA LEU A 48 -7.97 0.86 13.87
C LEU A 48 -8.51 -0.02 15.01
N GLN A 49 -7.78 -0.15 16.13
CA GLN A 49 -8.16 -1.03 17.26
C GLN A 49 -9.57 -0.78 17.78
N HIS A 50 -10.03 0.47 17.81
CA HIS A 50 -11.37 0.80 18.28
C HIS A 50 -12.50 0.35 17.33
N LEU A 51 -12.17 0.04 16.08
CA LEU A 51 -13.10 -0.49 15.09
C LEU A 51 -13.08 -2.03 15.08
N GLY A 52 -12.01 -2.66 15.58
CA GLY A 52 -11.81 -4.10 15.70
C GLY A 52 -10.40 -4.50 15.30
N GLU A 53 -10.20 -5.76 14.90
CA GLU A 53 -8.87 -6.28 14.58
C GLU A 53 -8.24 -5.58 13.35
N PRO A 54 -7.11 -4.85 13.51
CA PRO A 54 -6.53 -4.04 12.44
C PRO A 54 -6.01 -4.82 11.23
N GLU A 55 -5.41 -5.99 11.46
CA GLU A 55 -4.93 -6.88 10.39
C GLU A 55 -6.10 -7.37 9.52
N GLU A 56 -7.21 -7.76 10.14
CA GLU A 56 -8.41 -8.21 9.45
C GLU A 56 -9.05 -7.09 8.63
N LEU A 57 -9.11 -5.87 9.19
CA LEU A 57 -9.67 -4.70 8.52
C LEU A 57 -8.87 -4.32 7.27
N ILE A 58 -7.55 -4.24 7.39
CA ILE A 58 -6.66 -3.90 6.28
C ILE A 58 -6.62 -5.03 5.25
N GLY A 59 -6.60 -6.29 5.69
CA GLY A 59 -6.70 -7.45 4.80
C GLY A 59 -7.96 -7.43 3.95
N GLN A 60 -9.13 -7.13 4.55
CA GLN A 60 -10.39 -7.00 3.81
C GLN A 60 -10.37 -5.82 2.83
N LEU A 61 -9.88 -4.65 3.24
CA LEU A 61 -9.78 -3.50 2.34
C LEU A 61 -8.82 -3.77 1.17
N SER A 62 -7.72 -4.48 1.42
CA SER A 62 -6.76 -4.89 0.40
C SER A 62 -7.37 -5.91 -0.56
N ALA A 63 -8.05 -6.94 -0.04
CA ALA A 63 -8.75 -7.95 -0.85
C ALA A 63 -9.85 -7.34 -1.74
N LEU A 64 -10.49 -6.27 -1.28
CA LEU A 64 -11.46 -5.51 -2.05
C LEU A 64 -10.83 -4.52 -3.05
N GLY A 65 -9.49 -4.39 -3.06
CA GLY A 65 -8.75 -3.47 -3.91
C GLY A 65 -8.95 -1.99 -3.55
N MET A 66 -9.33 -1.70 -2.30
CA MET A 66 -9.59 -0.34 -1.81
C MET A 66 -8.34 0.34 -1.27
N VAL A 67 -7.38 -0.46 -0.80
CA VAL A 67 -6.06 0.01 -0.32
C VAL A 67 -4.96 -0.83 -0.95
N VAL A 68 -3.76 -0.26 -1.00
CA VAL A 68 -2.53 -0.92 -1.43
C VAL A 68 -1.43 -0.57 -0.43
N SER A 69 -0.49 -1.49 -0.21
CA SER A 69 0.67 -1.23 0.64
C SER A 69 1.88 -0.85 -0.23
N ASP A 70 2.71 0.07 0.24
CA ASP A 70 3.97 0.44 -0.43
C ASP A 70 4.98 -0.74 -0.48
N TYR A 71 4.83 -1.71 0.41
CA TYR A 71 5.63 -2.94 0.42
C TYR A 71 5.16 -4.00 -0.60
N ASP A 72 3.99 -3.81 -1.20
CA ASP A 72 3.45 -4.64 -2.29
C ASP A 72 3.91 -4.10 -3.67
N LEU A 73 4.84 -3.14 -3.68
CA LEU A 73 5.55 -2.82 -4.91
C LEU A 73 6.39 -4.04 -5.29
N PRO A 74 6.28 -4.55 -6.55
CA PRO A 74 7.24 -5.53 -7.02
C PRO A 74 8.63 -4.95 -6.78
N GLU A 75 9.56 -5.80 -6.31
CA GLU A 75 10.99 -5.51 -6.33
C GLU A 75 11.26 -4.72 -7.60
N MET A 76 11.61 -3.43 -7.46
CA MET A 76 11.87 -2.60 -8.64
C MET A 76 12.79 -3.43 -9.52
N PRO A 77 12.51 -3.58 -10.83
CA PRO A 77 13.50 -4.16 -11.70
C PRO A 77 14.74 -3.32 -11.45
N VAL A 78 15.77 -3.96 -10.89
CA VAL A 78 17.10 -3.37 -10.86
C VAL A 78 17.35 -3.11 -12.32
N PHE A 79 17.17 -1.86 -12.77
CA PHE A 79 17.61 -1.46 -14.08
C PHE A 79 19.09 -1.78 -14.02
N GLY A 80 19.45 -2.90 -14.66
CA GLY A 80 20.79 -3.44 -14.58
C GLY A 80 21.74 -2.30 -14.84
N HIS A 81 22.88 -2.32 -14.15
CA HIS A 81 24.06 -1.59 -14.59
C HIS A 81 24.35 -2.03 -16.03
N ALA A 82 23.66 -1.42 -16.99
CA ALA A 82 23.72 -1.72 -18.39
C ALA A 82 24.93 -0.95 -18.90
N GLY A 83 26.06 -1.65 -18.88
CA GLY A 83 27.21 -1.41 -19.76
C GLY A 83 27.86 -0.04 -19.62
N ALA A 84 28.84 0.05 -18.73
CA ALA A 84 29.94 1.00 -18.92
C ALA A 84 31.28 0.30 -18.70
N ASP A 85 31.40 -0.93 -19.20
CA ASP A 85 32.68 -1.60 -19.41
C ASP A 85 32.73 -2.10 -20.86
N ASP A 86 33.30 -1.28 -21.76
CA ASP A 86 34.35 -1.73 -22.69
C ASP A 86 34.95 -0.54 -23.44
N HIS A 87 36.08 -0.02 -22.96
CA HIS A 87 37.09 0.64 -23.80
C HIS A 87 38.46 0.43 -23.13
N SER A 88 38.85 -0.83 -22.97
CA SER A 88 40.23 -1.18 -22.60
C SER A 88 40.64 -2.49 -23.21
N SER A 89 40.75 -2.48 -24.53
CA SER A 89 41.79 -3.21 -25.25
C SER A 89 41.90 -2.66 -26.67
N ILE A 90 43.03 -2.02 -26.96
CA ILE A 90 43.92 -2.35 -28.09
C ILE A 90 45.29 -1.81 -27.71
N MET A 91 46.18 -2.73 -27.31
CA MET A 91 47.61 -2.58 -27.55
C MET A 91 47.85 -2.59 -29.05
N GLN A 92 48.53 -1.57 -29.60
CA GLN A 92 49.66 -1.70 -30.52
C GLN A 92 50.60 -0.52 -30.32
#